data_AF-L0AEF1-F1
#
_entry.id   AF-L0AEF1-F1
#
_cell.length_a   1.000
_cell.length_b   1.000
_cell.length_c   1.000
_cell.angle_alpha   90.00
_cell.angle_beta   90.00
_cell.angle_gamma   90.00
#
_symmetry.space_group_name_H-M   'P 1'
#
loop_
_entity.id
_entity.type
_entity.pdbx_description
1 polymer ?
#
loop_
_entity_poly.entity_id
_entity_poly.type
_entity_poly.pdbx_seq_one_letter_code
_entity_poly.pdbx_strand_id
1 'polypeptide(L)' 'MVRLSTIVILAGIVFLFVPIPPIATITGVLVILLGIVLRLVFGL' A
#
# COMPACT_ATOMS: atom_id res chain seq x y z
N MET A 1 28.15 -4.93 3.01
CA MET A 1 26.98 -5.06 3.90
C MET A 1 25.83 -4.28 3.29
N VAL A 2 24.87 -4.96 2.68
CA VAL A 2 23.69 -4.30 2.11
C VAL A 2 22.79 -3.90 3.28
N ARG A 3 22.54 -2.61 3.47
CA ARG A 3 21.66 -2.15 4.56
C ARG A 3 20.22 -2.48 4.22
N LEU A 4 19.43 -2.86 5.22
CA LEU A 4 17.99 -3.11 5.06
C LEU A 4 17.29 -1.94 4.34
N SER A 5 17.71 -0.70 4.63
CA SER A 5 17.22 0.51 3.96
C SER A 5 17.45 0.49 2.44
N THR A 6 18.59 -0.01 1.97
CA THR A 6 18.89 -0.15 0.54
C THR A 6 17.94 -1.14 -0.13
N ILE A 7 17.60 -2.23 0.56
CA ILE A 7 16.67 -3.26 0.05
C ILE A 7 15.25 -2.68 -0.07
N VAL A 8 14.79 -1.94 0.94
CA VAL A 8 13.46 -1.31 0.94
C VAL A 8 13.33 -0.26 -0.16
N ILE A 9 14.36 0.57 -0.38
CA ILE A 9 14.38 1.58 -1.44
C ILE A 9 14.30 0.89 -2.82
N LEU A 10 15.09 -0.16 -3.04
CA LEU A 10 15.06 -0.92 -4.29
C LEU A 10 13.72 -1.61 -4.53
N ALA A 11 13.10 -2.18 -3.49
CA ALA A 11 11.76 -2.75 -3.59
C ALA A 11 10.72 -1.68 -3.97
N GLY A 12 10.79 -0.49 -3.38
CA GLY A 12 9.93 0.64 -3.74
C GLY A 12 10.08 1.07 -5.21
N ILE A 13 11.32 1.14 -5.72
CA ILE A 13 11.59 1.45 -7.13
C ILE A 13 11.00 0.36 -8.03
N VAL A 14 11.19 -0.91 -7.70
CA VAL A 14 10.63 -2.03 -8.47
C VAL A 14 9.09 -1.95 -8.50
N PHE A 15 8.45 -1.65 -7.36
CA PHE A 15 6.98 -1.50 -7.29
C PHE A 15 6.42 -0.35 -8.14
N LEU A 16 7.20 0.67 -8.49
CA LEU A 16 6.76 1.72 -9.43
C LEU A 16 6.64 1.20 -10.88
N PHE A 17 7.40 0.16 -11.23
CA PHE A 17 7.42 -0.43 -12.57
C PHE A 17 6.70 -1.77 -12.67
N VAL A 18 6.39 -2.41 -11.53
CA VAL A 18 5.47 -3.54 -11.51
C VAL A 18 4.07 -2.98 -11.73
N PRO A 19 3.37 -3.32 -12.82
CA PRO A 19 1.95 -3.06 -12.91
C PRO A 19 1.30 -3.81 -11.74
N ILE A 20 0.97 -3.07 -10.68
CA ILE A 20 0.20 -3.57 -9.56
C ILE A 20 -1.05 -4.20 -10.19
N PRO A 21 -1.35 -5.50 -9.93
CA PRO A 21 -2.53 -6.13 -10.49
C PRO A 21 -3.72 -5.20 -10.25
N PRO A 22 -4.61 -4.96 -11.23
CA PRO A 22 -5.75 -4.05 -11.04
C PRO A 22 -6.51 -4.30 -9.74
N ILE A 23 -6.53 -5.58 -9.31
CA ILE A 23 -7.04 -6.07 -8.04
C ILE A 23 -6.39 -5.35 -6.84
N ALA A 24 -5.07 -5.21 -6.78
CA ALA A 24 -4.36 -4.56 -5.68
C ALA A 24 -4.61 -3.04 -5.61
N THR A 25 -4.82 -2.37 -6.74
CA THR A 25 -5.28 -0.97 -6.76
C THR A 25 -6.71 -0.84 -6.24
N ILE A 26 -7.62 -1.70 -6.71
CA ILE A 26 -9.02 -1.71 -6.29
C ILE A 26 -9.13 -2.06 -4.79
N THR A 27 -8.42 -3.08 -4.32
CA THR A 27 -8.42 -3.46 -2.90
C THR A 27 -7.80 -2.36 -2.04
N GLY A 28 -6.74 -1.69 -2.51
CA GLY A 28 -6.17 -0.52 -1.82
C GLY A 28 -7.21 0.60 -1.61
N VAL A 29 -7.96 0.95 -2.65
CA VAL A 29 -9.05 1.94 -2.55
C VAL A 29 -10.14 1.48 -1.57
N LEU A 30 -10.57 0.21 -1.66
CA LEU A 30 -11.60 -0.34 -0.75
C LEU A 30 -11.15 -0.33 0.72
N VAL A 31 -9.89 -0.63 0.99
CA VAL A 31 -9.32 -0.62 2.35
C VAL A 31 -9.26 0.81 2.90
N ILE A 32 -8.88 1.79 2.09
CA ILE A 32 -8.89 3.20 2.49
C ILE A 32 -10.31 3.65 2.84
N LEU A 33 -11.29 3.33 1.99
CA LEU A 33 -12.70 3.66 2.24
C LEU A 33 -13.22 2.98 3.51
N LEU A 34 -12.87 1.71 3.73
CA LEU A 34 -13.25 0.98 4.94
C LEU A 34 -12.67 1.64 6.19
N GLY A 35 -11.39 2.04 6.19
CA GLY A 35 -10.78 2.76 7.30
C GLY A 35 -11.47 4.09 7.61
N ILE A 36 -11.86 4.84 6.58
CA ILE A 36 -12.64 6.08 6.74
C ILE A 36 -14.00 5.78 7.40
N VAL A 37 -14.72 4.77 6.93
CA VAL A 37 -16.01 4.37 7.50
C VAL A 37 -15.85 3.97 8.97
N LEU A 38 -14.84 3.15 9.29
CA LEU A 38 -14.59 2.72 10.66
C LEU A 38 -14.32 3.91 11.58
N ARG A 39 -13.52 4.88 11.13
CA ARG A 39 -13.25 6.10 11.87
C ARG A 39 -14.49 6.97 12.09
N LEU A 40 -15.32 7.13 11.06
CA LEU A 40 -16.51 7.99 11.13
C LEU A 40 -17.65 7.37 11.94
N VAL A 41 -17.84 6.05 11.87
CA VAL A 41 -18.94 5.34 12.53
C VAL A 41 -18.57 4.95 13.96
N PHE A 42 -17.33 4.49 14.18
CA PHE A 42 -16.91 3.91 15.45
C PHE A 42 -15.84 4.73 16.19
N GLY A 43 -15.29 5.79 15.58
CA GLY A 43 -14.26 6.62 16.21
C GLY A 43 -12.90 5.93 16.41
N LEU A 44 -12.69 4.79 15.74
CA LEU A 44 -11.43 4.02 15.72
C LEU A 44 -10.34 4.75 14.93
#